data_AF-A0A955FSR5-F1
#
_entry.id   AF-A0A955FSR5-F1
#
_cell.length_a   1.000
_cell.length_b   1.000
_cell.length_c   1.000
_cell.angle_alpha   90.00
_cell.angle_beta   90.00
_cell.angle_gamma   90.00
#
_symmetry.space_group_name_H-M   'P 1'
#
loop_
_entity.id
_entity.type
_entity.pdbx_description
1 polymer ?
#
loop_
_entity_poly.entity_id
_entity_poly.type
_entity_poly.pdbx_seq_one_letter_code
_entity_poly.pdbx_strand_id
1 'polypeptide(L)'
;MQREVLENVGGKLYLTTSRLIFESHALNVQTGSTVLSLDQITAWGTGRALVLNLFRLTPNMFYVDTDQGRYEFVVYGRRKWKQALDAQKVATAQSK
;
A
#
# COMPACT_ATOMS: atom_id res chain seq x y z
N MET A 1 3.58 27.95 3.10
CA MET A 1 2.73 27.09 2.26
C MET A 1 3.59 25.93 1.76
N GLN A 2 3.52 24.77 2.41
CA GLN A 2 4.13 23.55 1.89
C GLN A 2 3.26 23.06 0.72
N ARG A 3 3.85 22.97 -0.47
CA ARG A 3 3.23 22.27 -1.59
C ARG A 3 3.49 20.78 -1.33
N GLU A 4 2.49 20.04 -0.88
CA GLU A 4 2.55 18.59 -0.96
C GLU A 4 2.56 18.24 -2.45
N VAL A 5 3.75 17.90 -2.96
CA VAL A 5 3.84 17.39 -4.32
C VAL A 5 3.13 16.04 -4.29
N LEU A 6 1.94 16.00 -4.86
CA LEU A 6 1.18 14.76 -5.06
C LEU A 6 1.87 13.95 -6.16
N GLU A 7 3.07 13.43 -5.87
CA GLU A 7 3.83 12.58 -6.78
C GLU A 7 3.28 11.16 -6.71
N ASN A 8 2.78 10.67 -7.84
CA ASN A 8 2.46 9.27 -7.98
C ASN A 8 3.77 8.50 -8.20
N VAL A 9 4.40 8.06 -7.11
CA VAL A 9 5.67 7.33 -7.17
C VAL A 9 5.44 5.88 -7.61
N GLY A 10 5.96 5.52 -8.78
CA GLY A 10 5.98 4.13 -9.24
C GLY A 10 7.00 3.30 -8.46
N GLY A 11 6.75 2.01 -8.26
CA GLY A 11 7.66 1.14 -7.52
C GLY A 11 7.19 -0.30 -7.42
N LYS A 12 7.86 -1.07 -6.56
CA LYS A 12 7.51 -2.45 -6.24
C LYS A 12 6.93 -2.54 -4.84
N LEU A 13 5.85 -3.31 -4.70
CA LEU A 13 5.25 -3.65 -3.42
C LEU A 13 5.55 -5.13 -3.13
N TYR A 14 5.98 -5.44 -1.91
CA TYR A 14 6.29 -6.78 -1.44
C TYR A 14 5.56 -7.06 -0.13
N LEU A 15 5.06 -8.29 0.02
CA LEU A 15 4.53 -8.80 1.28
C LEU A 15 5.43 -9.94 1.75
N THR A 16 5.95 -9.82 2.96
CA THR A 16 6.67 -10.88 3.66
C THR A 16 5.79 -11.47 4.77
N THR A 17 6.34 -12.39 5.55
CA THR A 17 5.65 -12.96 6.73
C THR A 17 5.42 -11.94 7.84
N SER A 18 6.14 -10.81 7.85
CA SER A 18 6.10 -9.83 8.94
C SER A 18 6.00 -8.38 8.49
N ARG A 19 6.16 -8.07 7.20
CA ARG A 19 6.19 -6.69 6.69
C ARG A 19 5.50 -6.54 5.33
N LEU A 20 4.93 -5.36 5.11
CA LEU A 20 4.59 -4.82 3.80
C LEU A 20 5.64 -3.77 3.42
N ILE A 21 6.29 -3.93 2.28
CA ILE A 21 7.44 -3.11 1.86
C ILE A 21 7.14 -2.50 0.50
N PHE A 22 7.23 -1.18 0.40
CA PHE A 22 7.20 -0.46 -0.86
C PHE A 22 8.59 0.10 -1.16
N GLU A 23 9.11 -0.19 -2.35
CA GLU A 23 10.37 0.36 -2.86
C GLU A 23 10.08 1.21 -4.09
N SER A 24 10.37 2.51 -4.02
CA SER A 24 10.19 3.40 -5.16
C SER A 24 11.28 3.14 -6.21
N HIS A 25 10.97 3.38 -7.50
CA HIS A 25 12.01 3.32 -8.54
C HIS A 25 13.06 4.42 -8.32
N ALA A 26 14.31 4.10 -8.64
CA ALA A 26 15.46 5.01 -8.46
C ALA A 26 15.34 6.36 -9.21
N LEU A 27 14.42 6.46 -10.18
CA LEU A 27 14.19 7.66 -11.00
C LEU A 27 13.09 8.59 -10.45
N ASN A 28 12.46 8.26 -9.32
CA ASN A 28 11.47 9.14 -8.70
C ASN A 28 12.17 10.28 -7.94
N VAL A 29 11.57 11.48 -7.95
CA VAL A 29 12.07 12.65 -7.21
C VAL A 29 12.01 12.38 -5.69
N GLN A 30 10.98 11.67 -5.22
CA GLN A 30 10.99 10.98 -3.92
C GLN A 30 11.58 9.57 -4.02
N THR A 31 12.84 9.44 -3.60
CA THR A 31 13.55 8.16 -3.44
C THR A 31 13.37 7.62 -2.03
N GLY A 32 13.09 6.32 -1.88
CA GLY A 32 13.00 5.68 -0.55
C GLY A 32 12.24 4.35 -0.53
N SER A 33 12.34 3.65 0.61
CA SER A 33 11.53 2.48 0.92
C SER A 33 10.59 2.77 2.09
N THR A 34 9.30 2.47 1.94
CA THR A 34 8.34 2.46 3.05
C THR A 34 8.22 1.03 3.58
N VAL A 35 8.47 0.84 4.87
CA VAL A 35 8.37 -0.46 5.53
C VAL A 35 7.30 -0.37 6.60
N LEU A 36 6.23 -1.13 6.45
CA LEU A 36 5.15 -1.25 7.43
C LEU A 36 5.21 -2.62 8.07
N SER A 37 5.33 -2.68 9.39
CA SER A 37 5.24 -3.96 10.10
C SER A 37 3.79 -4.44 10.13
N LEU A 38 3.55 -5.74 9.94
CA LEU A 38 2.19 -6.26 9.84
C LEU A 38 1.41 -6.09 11.14
N ASP A 39 2.05 -6.04 12.30
CA ASP A 39 1.42 -5.75 13.59
C ASP A 39 0.88 -4.32 13.69
N GLN A 40 1.49 -3.35 13.00
CA GLN A 40 1.07 -1.95 12.95
C GLN A 40 -0.14 -1.71 12.02
N ILE A 41 -0.46 -2.66 11.14
CA ILE A 41 -1.60 -2.56 10.23
C ILE A 41 -2.88 -2.88 10.99
N THR A 42 -3.78 -1.91 11.09
CA THR A 42 -5.06 -2.01 11.82
C THR A 42 -6.22 -2.37 10.90
N ALA A 43 -6.19 -1.93 9.64
CA ALA A 43 -7.18 -2.29 8.63
C ALA A 43 -6.58 -2.30 7.22
N TRP A 44 -7.23 -2.97 6.28
CA TRP A 44 -6.82 -2.98 4.88
C TRP A 44 -8.01 -3.30 3.96
N GLY A 45 -7.92 -2.90 2.70
CA GLY A 45 -9.00 -3.14 1.76
C GLY A 45 -8.72 -2.68 0.34
N THR A 46 -9.77 -2.67 -0.46
CA THR A 46 -9.72 -2.25 -1.87
C THR A 46 -10.61 -1.05 -2.09
N GLY A 47 -10.13 -0.02 -2.79
CA GLY A 47 -10.86 1.21 -3.07
C GLY A 47 -10.83 1.59 -4.55
N ARG A 48 -11.30 2.79 -4.90
CA ARG A 48 -11.09 3.37 -6.24
C ARG A 48 -10.11 4.53 -6.09
N ALA A 49 -9.03 4.53 -6.88
CA ALA A 49 -8.12 5.67 -6.90
C ALA A 49 -8.63 6.74 -7.87
N LEU A 50 -8.61 8.00 -7.44
CA LEU A 50 -8.72 9.16 -8.30
C LEU A 50 -7.30 9.55 -8.75
N VAL A 51 -6.92 9.20 -9.97
CA VAL A 51 -5.63 9.61 -10.53
C VAL A 51 -5.86 10.88 -11.36
N LEU A 52 -5.12 11.95 -11.06
CA LEU A 52 -5.33 13.30 -11.60
C LEU A 52 -5.32 13.39 -13.14
N ASN A 53 -6.14 14.31 -13.66
CA ASN A 53 -6.37 14.70 -15.05
C ASN A 53 -7.00 13.70 -16.02
N LEU A 54 -7.37 12.51 -15.56
CA LEU A 54 -8.25 11.62 -16.31
C LEU A 54 -9.34 11.15 -15.37
N PHE A 55 -10.61 11.46 -15.68
CA PHE A 55 -11.83 11.03 -14.95
C PHE A 55 -12.02 9.49 -14.87
N ARG A 56 -10.96 8.71 -15.07
CA ARG A 56 -10.95 7.25 -15.00
C ARG A 56 -10.58 6.83 -13.59
N LEU A 57 -11.60 6.59 -12.77
CA LEU A 57 -11.49 5.83 -11.53
C LEU A 57 -10.82 4.49 -11.86
N THR A 58 -9.54 4.33 -11.53
CA THR A 58 -8.90 3.02 -11.73
C THR A 58 -9.34 2.13 -10.55
N PRO A 59 -10.02 1.00 -10.81
CA PRO A 59 -10.48 0.10 -9.76
C PRO A 59 -9.32 -0.75 -9.23
N ASN A 60 -8.13 -0.18 -9.06
CA ASN A 60 -6.88 -0.88 -8.76
C ASN A 60 -6.25 -0.41 -7.45
N MET A 61 -6.98 0.38 -6.64
CA MET A 61 -6.49 0.82 -5.34
C MET A 61 -6.58 -0.29 -4.30
N PHE A 62 -5.47 -0.49 -3.60
CA PHE A 62 -5.31 -1.25 -2.37
C PHE A 62 -4.86 -0.27 -1.29
N TYR A 63 -5.43 -0.34 -0.08
CA TYR A 63 -5.04 0.53 1.02
C TYR A 63 -4.77 -0.27 2.28
N VAL A 64 -3.91 0.29 3.13
CA VAL A 64 -3.64 -0.18 4.49
C VAL A 64 -3.72 1.02 5.44
N ASP A 65 -4.39 0.81 6.56
CA ASP A 65 -4.47 1.76 7.67
C ASP A 65 -3.53 1.30 8.77
N THR A 66 -2.74 2.24 9.30
CA THR A 66 -1.94 2.08 10.50
C THR A 66 -2.37 3.10 11.55
N ASP A 67 -1.79 3.02 12.74
CA ASP A 67 -1.90 4.04 13.78
C ASP A 67 -1.37 5.42 13.33
N GLN A 68 -0.41 5.44 12.41
CA GLN A 68 0.22 6.64 11.86
C GLN A 68 -0.53 7.24 10.66
N GLY A 69 -1.46 6.51 10.06
CA GLY A 69 -2.27 6.99 8.94
C GLY A 69 -2.56 5.95 7.86
N ARG A 70 -3.16 6.41 6.76
CA ARG A 70 -3.51 5.57 5.61
C ARG A 70 -2.41 5.61 4.55
N TYR A 71 -2.05 4.45 4.04
CA TYR A 71 -1.22 4.28 2.85
C TYR A 71 -2.06 3.70 1.71
N GLU A 72 -1.99 4.31 0.53
CA GLU A 72 -2.75 3.90 -0.65
C GLU A 72 -1.81 3.52 -1.79
N PHE A 73 -2.09 2.40 -2.43
CA PHE A 73 -1.30 1.85 -3.53
C PHE A 73 -2.19 1.56 -4.73
N VAL A 74 -1.79 2.00 -5.92
CA VAL A 74 -2.39 1.56 -7.18
C VAL A 74 -1.65 0.32 -7.65
N VAL A 75 -2.26 -0.86 -7.52
CA VAL A 75 -1.63 -2.16 -7.78
C VAL A 75 -2.43 -2.98 -8.78
N TYR A 76 -1.73 -3.79 -9.58
CA TYR A 76 -2.39 -4.85 -10.33
C TYR A 76 -2.88 -5.95 -9.37
N GLY A 77 -4.09 -6.44 -9.59
CA GLY A 77 -4.63 -7.56 -8.80
C GLY A 77 -4.89 -7.25 -7.33
N ARG A 78 -5.35 -6.03 -6.98
CA ARG A 78 -5.67 -5.57 -5.60
C ARG A 78 -6.40 -6.59 -4.69
N ARG A 79 -7.23 -7.47 -5.26
CA ARG A 79 -7.93 -8.54 -4.50
C ARG A 79 -6.96 -9.60 -4.00
N LYS A 80 -5.96 -9.97 -4.81
CA LYS A 80 -4.89 -10.89 -4.41
C LYS A 80 -4.06 -10.30 -3.26
N TRP A 81 -3.79 -9.00 -3.31
CA TRP A 81 -3.15 -8.29 -2.20
C TRP A 81 -3.95 -8.34 -0.91
N LYS A 82 -5.26 -8.05 -0.98
CA LYS A 82 -6.14 -8.19 0.18
C LYS A 82 -6.11 -9.63 0.73
N GLN A 83 -6.28 -10.63 -0.13
CA GLN A 83 -6.30 -12.04 0.27
C GLN A 83 -4.97 -12.49 0.90
N ALA A 84 -3.85 -12.05 0.34
CA ALA A 84 -2.54 -12.38 0.88
C ALA A 84 -2.34 -11.77 2.28
N LEU A 85 -2.80 -10.53 2.50
CA LEU A 85 -2.74 -9.89 3.80
C LEU A 85 -3.70 -10.53 4.82
N ASP A 86 -4.91 -10.91 4.38
CA ASP A 86 -5.86 -11.70 5.18
C ASP A 86 -5.18 -12.99 5.69
N ALA A 87 -4.50 -13.73 4.79
CA ALA A 87 -3.83 -14.97 5.14
C ALA A 87 -2.67 -14.77 6.15
N GLN A 88 -1.87 -13.72 6.00
CA GLN A 88 -0.77 -13.43 6.94
C GLN A 88 -1.27 -13.05 8.34
N LYS A 89 -2.37 -12.31 8.43
CA LYS A 89 -2.95 -11.92 9.72
C LYS A 89 -3.56 -13.10 10.47
N VAL A 90 -4.18 -14.04 9.76
CA VAL A 90 -4.65 -15.31 10.34
C VAL A 90 -3.46 -16.13 10.85
N ALA A 91 -2.42 -16.31 10.04
CA ALA A 91 -1.24 -17.09 10.42
C ALA A 91 -0.53 -16.50 11.66
N THR A 92 -0.43 -15.18 11.75
CA THR A 92 0.15 -14.49 12.92
C THR A 92 -0.69 -14.66 14.18
N ALA A 93 -2.03 -14.65 14.05
CA ALA A 93 -2.93 -14.83 15.18
C ALA A 93 -2.91 -16.27 15.73
N GLN A 94 -2.62 -17.26 14.89
CA GLN A 94 -2.53 -18.68 15.29
C GLN A 94 -1.17 -19.07 15.88
N SER A 95 -0.17 -18.19 15.80
CA SER A 95 1.19 -18.42 16.32
C SER A 95 1.44 -17.76 17.67
N LYS A 96 0.44 -17.09 18.25
CA LYS A 96 0.45 -16.51 19.60
C LYS A 96 -0.42 -17.35 20.53
#